data_AF-A0AAP2Z621-F1
#
_entry.id   AF-A0AAP2Z621-F1
#
_cell.length_a   1.000
_cell.length_b   1.000
_cell.length_c   1.000
_cell.angle_alpha   90.00
_cell.angle_beta   90.00
_cell.angle_gamma   90.00
#
_symmetry.space_group_name_H-M   'P 1'
#
loop_
_entity.id
_entity.type
_entity.pdbx_description
1 polymer ?
#
loop_
_entity_poly.entity_id
_entity_poly.type
_entity_poly.pdbx_seq_one_letter_code
_entity_poly.pdbx_strand_id
1 'polypeptide(L)'
;MTATPTRRQCLALGGMGVFVGLAGCSSEGSSDGDGETNTDDNEQGSDGGESATAGDDSLADGTGSDGGDDSATDGENGDTYSTEGESTDAVMHEVLNWVESYVVDVEFTGDQAGGLTRTVHEGNSHIAMDVGVEAEAYEVDGVKYEVAAGQCVIRAEPEATQQAPDVADPSADAPSVEATEITTREGKPVYVFELPGPDAGTWHVSTETGYPVQFETTSFVATFHSWGETDPISPPDMNCQEV
;
A
#
# COMPACT_ATOMS: atom_id res chain seq x y z
N MET A 1 -58.48 -13.24 -22.23
CA MET A 1 -58.04 -11.97 -21.65
C MET A 1 -57.55 -12.28 -20.24
N THR A 2 -56.25 -12.52 -20.13
CA THR A 2 -55.60 -13.02 -18.91
C THR A 2 -55.05 -11.79 -18.18
N ALA A 3 -55.57 -11.52 -16.99
CA ALA A 3 -55.18 -10.36 -16.20
C ALA A 3 -53.87 -10.64 -15.44
N THR A 4 -52.85 -9.83 -15.70
CA THR A 4 -51.57 -9.86 -15.00
C THR A 4 -51.67 -8.97 -13.74
N PRO A 5 -51.43 -9.50 -12.53
CA PRO A 5 -51.35 -8.67 -11.33
C PRO A 5 -49.93 -8.08 -11.17
N THR A 6 -49.85 -6.75 -11.13
CA THR A 6 -48.69 -5.94 -10.77
C THR A 6 -48.51 -5.94 -9.24
N ARG A 7 -47.30 -6.25 -8.75
CA ARG A 7 -46.94 -6.09 -7.33
C ARG A 7 -46.15 -4.80 -7.12
N ARG A 8 -46.78 -3.84 -6.45
CA ARG A 8 -46.16 -2.71 -5.76
C ARG A 8 -45.83 -3.11 -4.32
N GLN A 9 -44.68 -2.60 -3.85
CA GLN A 9 -44.39 -2.10 -2.50
C GLN A 9 -44.73 -3.01 -1.29
N CYS A 10 -43.70 -3.53 -0.64
CA CYS A 10 -43.71 -3.76 0.81
C CYS A 10 -42.59 -2.92 1.42
N LEU A 11 -43.00 -1.86 2.12
CA LEU A 11 -42.20 -1.01 2.98
C LEU A 11 -42.53 -1.47 4.42
N ALA A 12 -41.53 -1.92 5.17
CA ALA A 12 -41.61 -2.24 6.59
C ALA A 12 -40.30 -1.75 7.22
N LEU A 13 -40.24 -0.61 7.92
CA LEU A 13 -40.71 -0.31 9.28
C LEU A 13 -40.34 -1.37 10.33
N GLY A 14 -39.39 -1.00 11.20
CA GLY A 14 -39.34 -1.43 12.60
C GLY A 14 -37.96 -1.81 13.11
N GLY A 15 -37.42 -1.08 14.10
CA GLY A 15 -36.28 -1.54 14.89
C GLY A 15 -35.56 -0.49 15.74
N MET A 16 -36.18 -0.07 16.85
CA MET A 16 -35.59 0.71 17.95
C MET A 16 -34.49 -0.08 18.67
N GLY A 17 -33.41 0.58 19.16
CA GLY A 17 -32.52 -0.08 20.11
C GLY A 17 -31.27 0.66 20.61
N VAL A 18 -31.45 1.50 21.63
CA VAL A 18 -30.54 1.78 22.78
C VAL A 18 -29.12 2.31 22.49
N PHE A 19 -28.93 3.62 22.68
CA PHE A 19 -27.62 4.22 22.99
C PHE A 19 -27.37 4.15 24.50
N VAL A 20 -26.30 3.46 24.89
CA VAL A 20 -25.70 3.52 26.23
C VAL A 20 -24.71 4.67 26.23
N GLY A 21 -24.95 5.67 27.07
CA GLY A 21 -24.01 6.76 27.31
C GLY A 21 -22.83 6.28 28.14
N LEU A 22 -21.62 6.49 27.62
CA LEU A 22 -20.40 6.51 28.42
C LEU A 22 -20.06 7.96 28.72
N ALA A 23 -20.08 8.29 30.00
CA ALA A 23 -19.61 9.55 30.56
C ALA A 23 -18.18 9.39 31.06
N GLY A 24 -17.33 10.39 30.77
CA GLY A 24 -16.34 10.92 31.71
C GLY A 24 -14.94 10.32 31.74
N CYS A 25 -13.96 11.08 31.24
CA CYS A 25 -12.75 11.52 31.97
C CYS A 25 -12.00 12.51 31.03
N SER A 26 -12.08 13.83 31.15
CA SER A 26 -11.35 14.69 32.11
C SER A 26 -9.83 14.49 32.09
N SER A 27 -9.10 15.27 31.28
CA SER A 27 -7.74 15.70 31.63
C SER A 27 -7.45 17.09 31.08
N GLU A 28 -7.71 18.08 31.93
CA GLU A 28 -7.07 19.40 31.92
C GLU A 28 -5.55 19.24 32.06
N GLY A 29 -4.81 19.98 31.24
CA GLY A 29 -3.35 20.06 31.30
C GLY A 29 -2.86 21.32 30.59
N SER A 30 -2.88 22.45 31.28
CA SER A 30 -2.20 23.68 30.86
C SER A 30 -0.69 23.52 30.97
N SER A 31 0.06 24.02 30.00
CA SER A 31 1.46 24.45 30.19
C SER A 31 1.81 25.54 29.19
N ASP A 32 1.99 26.75 29.73
CA ASP A 32 2.58 27.93 29.11
C ASP A 32 4.04 27.67 28.71
N GLY A 33 4.50 28.36 27.66
CA GLY A 33 5.89 28.31 27.21
C GLY A 33 6.20 29.33 26.12
N ASP A 34 6.20 30.61 26.50
CA ASP A 34 6.82 31.70 25.74
C ASP A 34 8.33 31.46 25.54
N GLY A 35 8.86 31.79 24.35
CA GLY A 35 10.29 31.71 24.09
C GLY A 35 10.70 32.34 22.76
N GLU A 36 11.18 33.58 22.83
CA GLU A 36 11.52 34.47 21.72
C GLU A 36 12.74 34.05 20.88
N THR A 37 12.70 34.49 19.61
CA THR A 37 13.77 34.93 18.69
C THR A 37 15.23 34.52 18.95
N ASN A 38 15.88 34.00 17.91
CA ASN A 38 17.18 34.52 17.47
C ASN A 38 17.34 34.43 15.95
N THR A 39 17.62 35.61 15.38
CA THR A 39 18.24 35.88 14.10
C THR A 39 19.63 35.25 14.05
N ASP A 40 20.06 34.74 12.89
CA ASP A 40 21.41 34.99 12.40
C ASP A 40 21.48 34.75 10.89
N ASP A 41 21.81 35.83 10.20
CA ASP A 41 22.21 35.92 8.82
C ASP A 41 23.45 35.05 8.56
N ASN A 42 23.51 34.38 7.40
CA ASN A 42 24.79 34.30 6.70
C ASN A 42 24.63 34.28 5.18
N GLU A 43 25.25 35.28 4.58
CA GLU A 43 25.35 35.56 3.16
C GLU A 43 26.38 34.66 2.45
N GLN A 44 26.43 34.82 1.11
CA GLN A 44 27.50 34.46 0.16
C GLN A 44 27.54 32.99 -0.26
N GLY A 45 27.60 32.61 -1.53
CA GLY A 45 27.85 33.32 -2.79
C GLY A 45 28.40 32.31 -3.83
N SER A 46 28.62 32.79 -5.06
CA SER A 46 29.37 32.17 -6.16
C SER A 46 28.67 31.23 -7.17
N ASP A 47 28.27 31.85 -8.28
CA ASP A 47 28.86 31.75 -9.63
C ASP A 47 29.22 30.37 -10.24
N GLY A 48 28.60 30.10 -11.39
CA GLY A 48 29.33 29.89 -12.65
C GLY A 48 29.59 28.44 -13.08
N GLY A 49 29.16 28.09 -14.30
CA GLY A 49 29.66 26.89 -14.97
C GLY A 49 28.79 26.35 -16.11
N GLU A 50 28.89 26.99 -17.26
CA GLU A 50 28.46 26.48 -18.57
C GLU A 50 29.35 25.28 -18.98
N SER A 51 28.83 24.28 -19.69
CA SER A 51 29.40 23.80 -20.97
C SER A 51 28.75 22.49 -21.42
N ALA A 52 28.27 22.50 -22.67
CA ALA A 52 27.86 21.33 -23.43
C ALA A 52 29.04 20.46 -23.85
N THR A 53 28.81 19.16 -24.02
CA THR A 53 29.50 18.34 -25.04
C THR A 53 28.61 17.19 -25.49
N ALA A 54 28.39 17.14 -26.81
CA ALA A 54 27.84 16.04 -27.57
C ALA A 54 28.89 14.96 -27.85
N GLY A 55 28.42 13.74 -28.09
CA GLY A 55 29.09 12.62 -28.78
C GLY A 55 28.07 11.49 -28.80
N ASP A 56 27.43 11.11 -29.90
CA ASP A 56 27.92 10.69 -31.23
C ASP A 56 28.79 9.43 -31.15
N ASP A 57 28.13 8.28 -31.27
CA ASP A 57 28.72 7.00 -31.62
C ASP A 57 27.76 6.23 -32.53
N SER A 58 27.87 6.57 -33.81
CA SER A 58 27.34 5.79 -34.92
C SER A 58 28.27 4.62 -35.28
N LEU A 59 27.66 3.44 -35.46
CA LEU A 59 27.98 2.40 -36.45
C LEU A 59 29.34 1.67 -36.38
N ALA A 60 29.27 0.35 -36.17
CA ALA A 60 30.16 -0.61 -36.83
C ALA A 60 29.44 -1.92 -37.14
N ASP A 61 29.13 -2.05 -38.44
CA ASP A 61 28.78 -3.23 -39.21
C ASP A 61 29.95 -4.22 -39.26
N GLY A 62 29.71 -5.53 -39.30
CA GLY A 62 30.83 -6.49 -39.32
C GLY A 62 30.52 -7.98 -39.26
N THR A 63 29.98 -8.53 -40.36
CA THR A 63 30.34 -9.83 -40.96
C THR A 63 29.97 -11.15 -40.25
N GLY A 64 29.23 -12.00 -40.97
CA GLY A 64 28.80 -13.32 -40.52
C GLY A 64 29.79 -14.46 -40.71
N SER A 65 29.35 -15.68 -40.40
CA SER A 65 29.85 -16.91 -40.99
C SER A 65 28.83 -18.05 -40.79
N ASP A 66 28.46 -18.67 -41.92
CA ASP A 66 27.69 -19.90 -42.03
C ASP A 66 28.42 -21.12 -41.46
N GLY A 67 27.62 -22.10 -41.01
CA GLY A 67 27.88 -23.53 -41.23
C GLY A 67 28.33 -24.34 -40.02
N GLY A 68 27.63 -25.44 -39.73
CA GLY A 68 28.16 -26.48 -38.86
C GLY A 68 27.10 -27.36 -38.21
N ASP A 69 26.72 -28.41 -38.93
CA ASP A 69 25.85 -29.52 -38.56
C ASP A 69 26.41 -30.40 -37.41
N ASP A 70 25.54 -31.31 -36.95
CA ASP A 70 25.79 -32.60 -36.31
C ASP A 70 25.67 -32.80 -34.79
N SER A 71 24.59 -33.54 -34.48
CA SER A 71 24.57 -34.80 -33.72
C SER A 71 24.59 -34.78 -32.19
N ALA A 72 23.40 -35.12 -31.68
CA ALA A 72 23.06 -35.88 -30.46
C ALA A 72 24.20 -36.32 -29.53
N THR A 73 24.07 -35.92 -28.26
CA THR A 73 24.46 -36.75 -27.12
C THR A 73 23.30 -36.84 -26.13
N ASP A 74 22.95 -38.08 -25.86
CA ASP A 74 22.06 -38.60 -24.81
C ASP A 74 22.77 -38.44 -23.45
N GLY A 75 22.04 -38.14 -22.38
CA GLY A 75 22.55 -38.28 -21.00
C GLY A 75 22.19 -37.17 -20.01
N GLU A 76 21.08 -37.40 -19.31
CA GLU A 76 20.93 -37.26 -17.85
C GLU A 76 21.73 -36.17 -17.11
N ASN A 77 21.05 -35.11 -16.63
CA ASN A 77 20.76 -34.91 -15.20
C ASN A 77 20.30 -33.48 -14.90
N GLY A 78 19.17 -33.39 -14.20
CA GLY A 78 18.94 -32.47 -13.09
C GLY A 78 19.00 -30.97 -13.36
N ASP A 79 17.84 -30.37 -13.60
CA ASP A 79 17.36 -29.35 -12.67
C ASP A 79 15.84 -29.20 -12.82
N THR A 80 15.14 -30.22 -12.34
CA THR A 80 13.75 -30.03 -11.95
C THR A 80 13.83 -29.19 -10.68
N TYR A 81 13.59 -27.88 -10.79
CA TYR A 81 13.20 -27.06 -9.64
C TYR A 81 11.80 -27.52 -9.20
N SER A 82 11.72 -28.75 -8.70
CA SER A 82 10.70 -29.12 -7.74
C SER A 82 11.17 -28.51 -6.43
N THR A 83 10.84 -27.24 -6.20
CA THR A 83 10.83 -26.69 -4.85
C THR A 83 9.69 -27.38 -4.12
N GLU A 84 9.91 -28.63 -3.71
CA GLU A 84 9.17 -29.18 -2.58
C GLU A 84 9.51 -28.26 -1.42
N GLY A 85 8.50 -27.51 -0.95
CA GLY A 85 8.65 -26.43 0.02
C GLY A 85 9.61 -26.82 1.12
N GLU A 86 10.78 -26.18 1.12
CA GLU A 86 11.71 -26.28 2.24
C GLU A 86 10.96 -25.66 3.43
N SER A 87 10.51 -26.52 4.34
CA SER A 87 9.92 -26.10 5.59
C SER A 87 10.93 -25.21 6.29
N THR A 88 10.58 -23.95 6.46
CA THR A 88 11.43 -22.94 7.08
C THR A 88 11.01 -22.77 8.53
N ASP A 89 11.98 -22.63 9.43
CA ASP A 89 11.74 -22.32 10.84
C ASP A 89 11.43 -20.81 11.06
N ALA A 90 11.17 -20.04 10.00
CA ALA A 90 10.85 -18.62 10.11
C ALA A 90 9.46 -18.43 10.74
N VAL A 91 9.39 -17.60 11.77
CA VAL A 91 8.13 -17.22 12.42
C VAL A 91 7.82 -15.75 12.09
N MET A 92 6.59 -15.46 11.67
CA MET A 92 6.19 -14.17 11.12
C MET A 92 6.59 -12.98 12.01
N HIS A 93 6.25 -13.02 13.30
CA HIS A 93 6.58 -11.93 14.24
C HIS A 93 8.09 -11.72 14.47
N GLU A 94 8.93 -12.69 14.13
CA GLU A 94 10.39 -12.58 14.28
C GLU A 94 11.05 -11.98 13.05
N VAL A 95 10.45 -12.18 11.86
CA VAL A 95 11.03 -11.75 10.58
C VAL A 95 10.36 -10.52 10.00
N LEU A 96 9.11 -10.22 10.39
CA LEU A 96 8.38 -9.09 9.86
C LEU A 96 9.01 -7.78 10.34
N ASN A 97 9.37 -6.95 9.38
CA ASN A 97 9.89 -5.62 9.58
C ASN A 97 8.95 -4.61 8.93
N TRP A 98 8.80 -3.44 9.54
CA TRP A 98 7.96 -2.37 9.03
C TRP A 98 8.62 -1.03 9.28
N VAL A 99 8.43 -0.08 8.36
CA VAL A 99 8.93 1.29 8.49
C VAL A 99 7.79 2.28 8.26
N GLU A 100 7.94 3.49 8.77
CA GLU A 100 6.86 4.50 8.81
C GLU A 100 6.54 5.13 7.44
N SER A 101 7.25 4.72 6.38
CA SER A 101 7.15 5.26 5.04
C SER A 101 7.09 4.14 4.02
N TYR A 102 6.00 4.03 3.26
CA TYR A 102 5.79 2.97 2.27
C TYR A 102 4.59 3.30 1.37
N VAL A 103 4.46 2.57 0.27
CA VAL A 103 3.27 2.57 -0.59
C VAL A 103 2.65 1.19 -0.60
N VAL A 104 1.32 1.14 -0.61
CA VAL A 104 0.55 -0.08 -0.84
C VAL A 104 -0.47 0.16 -1.96
N ASP A 105 -0.39 -0.68 -2.98
CA ASP A 105 -1.39 -0.78 -4.04
C ASP A 105 -2.36 -1.90 -3.69
N VAL A 106 -3.66 -1.61 -3.68
CA VAL A 106 -4.71 -2.56 -3.37
C VAL A 106 -5.58 -2.77 -4.60
N GLU A 107 -5.66 -4.01 -5.05
CA GLU A 107 -6.55 -4.46 -6.11
C GLU A 107 -7.68 -5.28 -5.51
N PHE A 108 -8.93 -4.84 -5.70
CA PHE A 108 -10.10 -5.59 -5.24
C PHE A 108 -10.42 -6.73 -6.20
N THR A 109 -10.85 -7.88 -5.67
CA THR A 109 -11.27 -9.03 -6.46
C THR A 109 -12.80 -9.11 -6.56
N GLY A 110 -13.30 -9.68 -7.65
CA GLY A 110 -14.74 -9.90 -7.85
C GLY A 110 -15.46 -8.77 -8.59
N ASP A 111 -16.71 -8.48 -8.21
CA ASP A 111 -17.59 -7.52 -8.90
C ASP A 111 -17.19 -6.05 -8.64
N GLN A 112 -16.36 -5.78 -7.64
CA GLN A 112 -15.76 -4.48 -7.38
C GLN A 112 -14.47 -4.35 -8.20
N ALA A 113 -14.61 -4.10 -9.50
CA ALA A 113 -13.46 -3.81 -10.34
C ALA A 113 -12.89 -2.42 -9.99
N GLY A 114 -11.60 -2.38 -9.65
CA GLY A 114 -10.86 -1.17 -9.34
C GLY A 114 -9.84 -1.41 -8.25
N GLY A 115 -9.24 -0.32 -7.79
CA GLY A 115 -8.22 -0.36 -6.75
C GLY A 115 -8.02 1.00 -6.10
N LEU A 116 -7.11 1.01 -5.15
CA LEU A 116 -6.62 2.23 -4.54
C LEU A 116 -5.12 2.09 -4.29
N THR A 117 -4.46 3.23 -4.27
CA THR A 117 -3.08 3.34 -3.80
C THR A 117 -3.11 4.12 -2.51
N ARG A 118 -2.45 3.60 -1.47
CA ARG A 118 -2.19 4.32 -0.23
C ARG A 118 -0.70 4.57 -0.08
N THR A 119 -0.34 5.84 0.02
CA THR A 119 1.01 6.30 0.34
C THR A 119 1.05 6.70 1.82
N VAL A 120 2.06 6.26 2.54
CA VAL A 120 2.32 6.61 3.95
C VAL A 120 3.68 7.24 4.07
N HIS A 121 3.79 8.32 4.86
CA HIS A 121 5.04 8.99 5.15
C HIS A 121 5.02 9.56 6.57
N GLU A 122 5.81 8.99 7.47
CA GLU A 122 6.01 9.49 8.85
C GLU A 122 4.68 9.81 9.58
N GLY A 123 3.71 8.89 9.49
CA GLY A 123 2.39 9.03 10.13
C GLY A 123 1.34 9.78 9.30
N ASN A 124 1.73 10.52 8.27
CA ASN A 124 0.80 11.09 7.29
C ASN A 124 0.42 10.05 6.24
N SER A 125 -0.76 10.18 5.63
CA SER A 125 -1.18 9.29 4.55
C SER A 125 -2.01 9.96 3.46
N HIS A 126 -1.90 9.43 2.25
CA HIS A 126 -2.70 9.79 1.08
C HIS A 126 -3.28 8.51 0.47
N ILE A 127 -4.57 8.52 0.20
CA ILE A 127 -5.29 7.44 -0.47
C ILE A 127 -5.83 8.02 -1.77
N ALA A 128 -5.44 7.44 -2.90
CA ALA A 128 -6.02 7.71 -4.20
C ALA A 128 -6.85 6.51 -4.64
N MET A 129 -8.11 6.74 -4.99
CA MET A 129 -9.07 5.69 -5.34
C MET A 129 -9.63 5.91 -6.73
N ASP A 130 -9.58 4.86 -7.55
CA ASP A 130 -10.25 4.80 -8.85
C ASP A 130 -11.22 3.61 -8.86
N VAL A 131 -12.38 3.81 -8.21
CA VAL A 131 -13.46 2.81 -8.13
C VAL A 131 -14.79 3.50 -8.42
N GLY A 132 -15.07 3.69 -9.71
CA GLY A 132 -16.33 4.28 -10.20
C GLY A 132 -16.42 5.81 -10.11
N VAL A 133 -15.75 6.44 -9.15
CA VAL A 133 -15.50 7.89 -9.07
C VAL A 133 -14.09 8.11 -8.54
N GLU A 134 -13.35 9.02 -9.17
CA GLU A 134 -12.04 9.47 -8.67
C GLU A 134 -12.24 10.23 -7.36
N ALA A 135 -11.66 9.70 -6.29
CA ALA A 135 -11.71 10.28 -4.96
C ALA A 135 -10.37 10.11 -4.27
N GLU A 136 -10.01 11.09 -3.45
CA GLU A 136 -8.78 11.08 -2.68
C GLU A 136 -9.08 11.41 -1.21
N ALA A 137 -8.32 10.81 -0.31
CA ALA A 137 -8.30 11.17 1.10
C ALA A 137 -6.87 11.45 1.55
N TYR A 138 -6.73 12.42 2.43
CA TYR A 138 -5.45 12.81 3.01
C TYR A 138 -5.60 12.83 4.53
N GLU A 139 -4.59 12.36 5.23
CA GLU A 139 -4.40 12.59 6.66
C GLU A 139 -3.03 13.25 6.84
N VAL A 140 -3.04 14.52 7.23
CA VAL A 140 -1.83 15.34 7.41
C VAL A 140 -1.91 16.02 8.76
N ASP A 141 -0.93 15.74 9.63
CA ASP A 141 -0.86 16.24 11.00
C ASP A 141 -2.16 15.98 11.80
N GLY A 142 -2.80 14.83 11.54
CA GLY A 142 -4.07 14.42 12.15
C GLY A 142 -5.32 15.11 11.58
N VAL A 143 -5.18 15.99 10.59
CA VAL A 143 -6.31 16.61 9.87
C VAL A 143 -6.65 15.75 8.66
N LYS A 144 -7.93 15.43 8.52
CA LYS A 144 -8.45 14.55 7.46
C LYS A 144 -9.19 15.34 6.39
N TYR A 145 -8.76 15.17 5.14
CA TYR A 145 -9.30 15.83 3.96
C TYR A 145 -9.89 14.78 3.01
N GLU A 146 -10.93 15.18 2.28
CA GLU A 146 -11.50 14.40 1.19
C GLU A 146 -11.60 15.29 -0.05
N VAL A 147 -11.07 14.82 -1.17
CA VAL A 147 -11.20 15.45 -2.48
C VAL A 147 -12.02 14.54 -3.38
N ALA A 148 -13.18 15.00 -3.80
CA ALA A 148 -14.05 14.25 -4.69
C ALA A 148 -14.85 15.20 -5.58
N ALA A 149 -15.03 14.85 -6.85
CA ALA A 149 -15.78 15.65 -7.83
C ALA A 149 -15.34 17.14 -7.90
N GLY A 150 -14.04 17.40 -7.70
CA GLY A 150 -13.46 18.75 -7.71
C GLY A 150 -13.78 19.61 -6.47
N GLN A 151 -14.32 19.01 -5.41
CA GLN A 151 -14.56 19.65 -4.13
C GLN A 151 -13.58 19.11 -3.08
N CYS A 152 -13.13 19.97 -2.17
CA CYS A 152 -12.38 19.55 -0.98
C CYS A 152 -13.17 19.85 0.29
N VAL A 153 -13.24 18.87 1.18
CA VAL A 153 -13.85 19.00 2.50
C VAL A 153 -12.93 18.45 3.59
N ILE A 154 -13.00 19.03 4.79
CA ILE A 154 -12.34 18.55 6.00
C ILE A 154 -13.39 17.79 6.81
N ARG A 155 -13.13 16.52 7.11
CA ARG A 155 -14.08 15.68 7.86
C ARG A 155 -13.39 14.54 8.58
N ALA A 156 -13.98 14.10 9.69
CA ALA A 156 -13.39 13.04 10.53
C ALA A 156 -13.28 11.67 9.84
N GLU A 157 -14.17 11.37 8.90
CA GLU A 157 -14.28 10.07 8.23
C GLU A 157 -14.43 10.26 6.71
N PRO A 158 -13.32 10.43 5.97
CA PRO A 158 -13.35 10.48 4.50
C PRO A 158 -13.93 9.19 3.89
N GLU A 159 -14.69 9.30 2.81
CA GLU A 159 -15.30 8.12 2.15
C GLU A 159 -14.26 7.17 1.56
N ALA A 160 -13.17 7.70 0.98
CA ALA A 160 -12.09 6.87 0.43
C ALA A 160 -11.38 6.05 1.52
N THR A 161 -11.22 6.61 2.72
CA THR A 161 -10.64 5.86 3.87
C THR A 161 -11.54 4.72 4.32
N GLN A 162 -12.87 4.88 4.25
CA GLN A 162 -13.82 3.83 4.64
C GLN A 162 -13.86 2.64 3.66
N GLN A 163 -13.45 2.87 2.42
CA GLN A 163 -13.37 1.84 1.40
C GLN A 163 -12.00 1.15 1.36
N ALA A 164 -10.96 1.78 1.92
CA ALA A 164 -9.65 1.18 2.02
C ALA A 164 -9.66 0.01 3.00
N PRO A 165 -9.19 -1.19 2.61
CA PRO A 165 -9.03 -2.26 3.57
C PRO A 165 -8.03 -1.85 4.64
N ASP A 166 -8.29 -2.29 5.87
CA ASP A 166 -7.37 -2.09 6.96
C ASP A 166 -6.22 -3.08 6.84
N VAL A 167 -5.22 -2.70 6.04
CA VAL A 167 -3.95 -3.44 5.90
C VAL A 167 -2.85 -2.72 6.67
N ALA A 168 -3.17 -2.29 7.90
CA ALA A 168 -2.24 -1.62 8.79
C ALA A 168 -1.04 -2.52 9.14
N ASP A 169 0.05 -1.88 9.56
CA ASP A 169 1.27 -2.50 10.06
C ASP A 169 0.95 -3.55 11.14
N PRO A 170 1.07 -4.86 10.85
CA PRO A 170 0.81 -5.89 11.83
C PRO A 170 2.02 -6.13 12.73
N SER A 171 3.17 -5.47 12.55
CA SER A 171 4.42 -5.78 13.27
C SER A 171 4.31 -5.69 14.79
N ALA A 172 3.49 -4.76 15.31
CA ALA A 172 3.28 -4.61 16.74
C ALA A 172 2.56 -5.81 17.38
N ASP A 173 1.67 -6.47 16.63
CA ASP A 173 0.80 -7.57 17.08
C ASP A 173 0.90 -8.79 16.16
N ALA A 174 2.06 -8.96 15.50
CA ALA A 174 2.22 -9.96 14.47
C ALA A 174 2.03 -11.37 15.06
N PRO A 175 1.26 -12.24 14.39
CA PRO A 175 0.95 -13.54 14.94
C PRO A 175 2.19 -14.44 14.94
N SER A 176 2.26 -15.36 15.90
CA SER A 176 3.28 -16.39 15.93
C SER A 176 2.91 -17.55 15.00
N VAL A 177 2.99 -17.30 13.70
CA VAL A 177 2.72 -18.28 12.62
C VAL A 177 4.04 -18.63 11.93
N GLU A 178 4.30 -19.92 11.75
CA GLU A 178 5.45 -20.43 11.00
C GLU A 178 5.21 -20.26 9.49
N ALA A 179 6.27 -19.96 8.75
CA ALA A 179 6.19 -19.91 7.29
C ALA A 179 5.93 -21.30 6.73
N THR A 180 4.97 -21.38 5.81
CA THR A 180 4.57 -22.63 5.17
C THR A 180 5.56 -23.05 4.09
N GLU A 181 6.20 -22.08 3.43
CA GLU A 181 7.23 -22.30 2.43
C GLU A 181 8.11 -21.05 2.20
N ILE A 182 9.20 -21.25 1.45
CA ILE A 182 9.96 -20.19 0.79
C ILE A 182 9.70 -20.30 -0.72
N THR A 183 9.25 -19.20 -1.33
CA THR A 183 9.00 -19.13 -2.78
C THR A 183 9.68 -17.91 -3.38
N THR A 184 9.42 -17.63 -4.66
CA THR A 184 9.95 -16.46 -5.36
C THR A 184 8.82 -15.58 -5.88
N ARG A 185 8.92 -14.27 -5.64
CA ARG A 185 8.06 -13.23 -6.23
C ARG A 185 8.94 -12.19 -6.90
N GLU A 186 8.66 -11.88 -8.17
CA GLU A 186 9.46 -10.94 -8.98
C GLU A 186 10.97 -11.23 -8.98
N GLY A 187 11.34 -12.52 -8.94
CA GLY A 187 12.73 -12.97 -8.91
C GLY A 187 13.43 -12.86 -7.54
N LYS A 188 12.71 -12.47 -6.48
CA LYS A 188 13.24 -12.37 -5.12
C LYS A 188 12.64 -13.44 -4.19
N PRO A 189 13.44 -14.04 -3.30
CA PRO A 189 12.95 -15.03 -2.35
C PRO A 189 12.09 -14.41 -1.25
N VAL A 190 10.93 -15.01 -0.99
CA VAL A 190 9.96 -14.59 0.04
C VAL A 190 9.53 -15.75 0.93
N TYR A 191 9.34 -15.50 2.21
CA TYR A 191 8.59 -16.35 3.13
C TYR A 191 7.10 -16.24 2.83
N VAL A 192 6.39 -17.37 2.91
CA VAL A 192 4.93 -17.42 2.78
C VAL A 192 4.34 -17.76 4.15
N PHE A 193 3.44 -16.92 4.64
CA PHE A 193 2.70 -17.15 5.89
C PHE A 193 1.21 -17.22 5.60
N GLU A 194 0.56 -18.33 6.00
CA GLU A 194 -0.89 -18.50 5.88
C GLU A 194 -1.55 -18.22 7.23
N LEU A 195 -2.34 -17.14 7.29
CA LEU A 195 -3.07 -16.76 8.50
C LEU A 195 -4.45 -17.44 8.47
N PRO A 196 -4.85 -18.14 9.55
CA PRO A 196 -6.21 -18.66 9.68
C PRO A 196 -7.15 -17.63 10.34
N GLY A 197 -8.46 -17.84 10.19
CA GLY A 197 -9.48 -17.15 11.00
C GLY A 197 -10.08 -15.91 10.33
N PRO A 198 -10.47 -14.88 11.11
CA PRO A 198 -11.12 -13.69 10.56
C PRO A 198 -10.18 -12.87 9.65
N ASP A 199 -8.89 -12.90 9.94
CA ASP A 199 -7.83 -12.23 9.17
C ASP A 199 -7.18 -13.19 8.16
N ALA A 200 -7.99 -14.14 7.65
CA ALA A 200 -7.49 -15.17 6.75
C ALA A 200 -6.90 -14.57 5.47
N GLY A 201 -5.66 -14.92 5.19
CA GLY A 201 -4.93 -14.46 4.02
C GLY A 201 -3.50 -14.98 4.00
N THR A 202 -2.81 -14.65 2.93
CA THR A 202 -1.44 -15.09 2.69
C THR A 202 -0.51 -13.88 2.65
N TRP A 203 0.41 -13.82 3.61
CA TRP A 203 1.49 -12.83 3.61
C TRP A 203 2.71 -13.37 2.88
N HIS A 204 3.29 -12.54 2.02
CA HIS A 204 4.57 -12.76 1.38
C HIS A 204 5.56 -11.75 1.93
N VAL A 205 6.63 -12.22 2.58
CA VAL A 205 7.61 -11.38 3.27
C VAL A 205 9.00 -11.61 2.68
N SER A 206 9.70 -10.53 2.33
CA SER A 206 11.07 -10.60 1.82
C SER A 206 12.00 -11.32 2.80
N THR A 207 12.70 -12.35 2.33
CA THR A 207 13.70 -13.05 3.15
C THR A 207 14.94 -12.21 3.44
N GLU A 208 15.19 -11.17 2.64
CA GLU A 208 16.37 -10.30 2.76
C GLU A 208 16.14 -9.13 3.72
N THR A 209 14.94 -8.56 3.72
CA THR A 209 14.65 -7.29 4.43
C THR A 209 13.60 -7.43 5.54
N GLY A 210 12.84 -8.52 5.55
CA GLY A 210 11.69 -8.70 6.43
C GLY A 210 10.47 -7.85 6.04
N TYR A 211 10.55 -7.05 4.98
CA TYR A 211 9.43 -6.23 4.53
C TYR A 211 8.36 -7.08 3.84
N PRO A 212 7.07 -6.83 4.09
CA PRO A 212 6.03 -7.42 3.29
C PRO A 212 6.14 -6.97 1.85
N VAL A 213 5.85 -7.90 0.95
CA VAL A 213 5.81 -7.66 -0.50
C VAL A 213 4.37 -7.74 -0.98
N GLN A 214 3.58 -8.66 -0.42
CA GLN A 214 2.19 -8.85 -0.81
C GLN A 214 1.38 -9.47 0.32
N PHE A 215 0.12 -9.06 0.43
CA PHE A 215 -0.90 -9.71 1.24
C PHE A 215 -2.09 -10.07 0.35
N GLU A 216 -2.48 -11.34 0.34
CA GLU A 216 -3.56 -11.84 -0.50
C GLU A 216 -4.71 -12.35 0.37
N THR A 217 -5.93 -11.92 0.04
CA THR A 217 -7.17 -12.46 0.61
C THR A 217 -8.08 -12.92 -0.51
N THR A 218 -9.24 -13.49 -0.17
CA THR A 218 -10.26 -13.78 -1.18
C THR A 218 -10.87 -12.54 -1.82
N SER A 219 -10.73 -11.36 -1.19
CA SER A 219 -11.45 -10.12 -1.53
C SER A 219 -10.56 -9.02 -2.11
N PHE A 220 -9.24 -9.09 -1.89
CA PHE A 220 -8.28 -8.14 -2.46
C PHE A 220 -6.86 -8.71 -2.40
N VAL A 221 -5.98 -8.10 -3.20
CA VAL A 221 -4.54 -8.26 -3.13
C VAL A 221 -3.93 -6.90 -2.82
N ALA A 222 -3.11 -6.82 -1.77
CA ALA A 222 -2.35 -5.63 -1.40
C ALA A 222 -0.86 -5.87 -1.69
N THR A 223 -0.25 -5.03 -2.52
CA THR A 223 1.16 -5.11 -2.91
C THR A 223 1.91 -3.94 -2.30
N PHE A 224 2.98 -4.23 -1.57
CA PHE A 224 3.74 -3.23 -0.81
C PHE A 224 5.07 -2.93 -1.48
N HIS A 225 5.44 -1.65 -1.55
CA HIS A 225 6.70 -1.21 -2.13
C HIS A 225 7.14 0.17 -1.61
N SER A 226 8.24 0.70 -2.15
CA SER A 226 8.80 2.01 -1.80
C SER A 226 9.06 2.19 -0.29
N TRP A 227 9.51 1.13 0.36
CA TRP A 227 9.82 1.09 1.79
C TRP A 227 10.92 2.10 2.14
N GLY A 228 10.57 3.11 2.94
CA GLY A 228 11.48 4.20 3.35
C GLY A 228 11.72 5.26 2.26
N GLU A 229 11.02 5.19 1.13
CA GLU A 229 11.31 5.99 -0.07
C GLU A 229 10.15 6.91 -0.48
N THR A 230 9.16 7.14 0.39
CA THR A 230 8.05 8.05 0.09
C THR A 230 8.42 9.50 0.35
N ASP A 231 7.85 10.40 -0.46
CA ASP A 231 7.98 11.84 -0.26
C ASP A 231 7.02 12.36 0.84
N PRO A 232 7.33 13.49 1.49
CA PRO A 232 6.43 14.14 2.43
C PRO A 232 5.06 14.46 1.83
N ILE A 233 4.00 14.12 2.57
CA ILE A 233 2.61 14.34 2.15
C ILE A 233 2.15 15.71 2.64
N SER A 234 1.63 16.52 1.72
CA SER A 234 1.05 17.84 2.01
C SER A 234 -0.48 17.80 1.89
N PRO A 235 -1.20 18.74 2.51
CA PRO A 235 -2.64 18.88 2.31
C PRO A 235 -2.99 19.15 0.83
N PRO A 236 -4.24 18.91 0.41
CA PRO A 236 -4.68 19.20 -0.95
C PRO A 236 -4.42 20.66 -1.36
N ASP A 237 -3.91 20.88 -2.58
CA ASP A 237 -3.68 22.23 -3.13
C ASP A 237 -4.99 22.88 -3.62
N MET A 238 -5.94 23.06 -2.70
CA MET A 238 -7.23 23.70 -2.95
C MET A 238 -7.89 24.18 -1.65
N ASN A 239 -8.92 25.02 -1.77
CA ASN A 239 -9.65 25.52 -0.60
C ASN A 239 -10.62 24.44 -0.07
N CYS A 240 -10.32 23.90 1.10
CA CYS A 240 -11.13 22.89 1.77
C CYS A 240 -12.15 23.51 2.73
N GLN A 241 -13.36 22.95 2.77
CA GLN A 241 -14.45 23.40 3.64
C GLN A 241 -14.66 22.44 4.79
N GLU A 242 -14.77 22.95 6.02
CA GLU A 242 -15.17 22.13 7.17
C GLU A 242 -16.66 21.76 7.04
N VAL A 243 -16.98 20.47 7.27
CA VAL A 243 -18.35 19.93 7.17
C VAL A 243 -18.78 19.17 8.42
#